data_AF-A0A0N4X8Q0-F1
#
_entry.id   AF-A0A0N4X8Q0-F1
#
_cell.length_a   1.000
_cell.length_b   1.000
_cell.length_c   1.000
_cell.angle_alpha   90.00
_cell.angle_beta   90.00
_cell.angle_gamma   90.00
#
_symmetry.space_group_name_H-M   'P 1'
#
loop_
_entity.id
_entity.type
_entity.pdbx_description
1 polymer ?
#
loop_
_entity_poly.entity_id
_entity_poly.type
_entity_poly.pdbx_seq_one_letter_code
_entity_poly.pdbx_strand_id
1 'polypeptide(L)'
;LGSMRASPTLGIIWNDQMDDFSTPGVPNTFGFAPSETNFIKPGKRPMSSMSPMVIYNKTNNEVVMAVGASGGSFIISATAQAVIRTILFNQTVKEAVDAPRLHNQYLPHVTQYERQMPKVLKFLDDPERQGYQDTGQQGNWVWVTSIG
;
A
#
# COMPACT_ATOMS: atom_id res chain seq x y z
N LEU A 1 -7.34 3.93 14.99
CA LEU A 1 -6.84 3.75 16.39
C LEU A 1 -6.94 2.27 16.79
N GLY A 2 -6.57 1.35 15.89
CA GLY A 2 -6.96 -0.06 16.02
C GLY A 2 -8.46 -0.20 16.30
N SER A 3 -8.79 -1.10 17.22
CA SER A 3 -10.16 -1.39 17.69
C SER A 3 -10.91 -0.23 18.38
N MET A 4 -10.30 0.95 18.50
CA MET A 4 -10.81 2.08 19.28
C MET A 4 -10.99 1.77 20.78
N ARG A 5 -10.33 0.72 21.28
CA ARG A 5 -10.32 0.34 22.69
C ARG A 5 -8.93 0.52 23.28
N ALA A 6 -8.88 1.09 24.48
CA ALA A 6 -7.66 1.23 25.26
C ALA A 6 -7.84 0.61 26.66
N SER A 7 -6.78 0.03 27.21
CA SER A 7 -6.76 -0.40 28.60
C SER A 7 -6.74 0.83 29.52
N PRO A 8 -7.72 0.99 30.42
CA PRO A 8 -7.77 2.15 31.32
C PRO A 8 -6.62 2.17 32.34
N THR A 9 -6.01 1.02 32.61
CA THR A 9 -4.92 0.89 33.60
C THR A 9 -3.53 0.86 32.95
N LEU A 10 -3.40 0.25 31.78
CA LEU A 10 -2.11 0.07 31.10
C LEU A 10 -1.86 1.08 29.99
N GLY A 11 -2.90 1.79 29.51
CA GLY A 11 -2.80 2.71 28.39
C GLY A 11 -2.58 2.05 27.01
N ILE A 12 -2.55 0.71 26.94
CA ILE A 12 -2.39 -0.04 25.70
C ILE A 12 -3.63 0.11 24.82
N ILE A 13 -3.45 0.50 23.55
CA ILE A 13 -4.49 0.50 22.53
C ILE A 13 -4.50 -0.86 21.83
N TRP A 14 -5.66 -1.50 21.76
CA TRP A 14 -5.80 -2.84 21.16
C TRP A 14 -5.96 -2.74 19.64
N ASN A 15 -5.28 -3.63 18.91
CA ASN A 15 -5.44 -3.74 17.46
C ASN A 15 -6.83 -4.27 17.07
N ASP A 16 -7.17 -4.09 15.81
CA ASP A 16 -8.33 -4.62 15.10
C ASP A 16 -7.91 -5.59 13.98
N GLN A 17 -6.75 -6.26 14.11
CA GLN A 17 -6.16 -7.05 13.03
C GLN A 17 -7.01 -8.24 12.58
N MET A 18 -8.06 -8.57 13.34
CA MET A 18 -9.06 -9.55 12.91
C MET A 18 -9.80 -9.11 11.64
N ASP A 19 -9.85 -7.81 11.33
CA ASP A 19 -10.45 -7.26 10.10
C ASP A 19 -9.67 -7.65 8.82
N ASP A 20 -8.38 -8.01 8.95
CA ASP A 20 -7.56 -8.43 7.81
C ASP A 20 -7.89 -9.85 7.32
N PHE A 21 -8.65 -10.65 8.08
CA PHE A 21 -9.16 -11.93 7.59
C PHE A 21 -10.33 -11.73 6.63
N SER A 22 -10.41 -12.62 5.64
CA SER A 22 -11.61 -12.73 4.82
C SER A 22 -12.76 -13.31 5.65
N THR A 23 -13.96 -12.76 5.47
CA THR A 23 -15.21 -13.35 5.96
C THR A 23 -16.03 -13.84 4.77
N PRO A 24 -16.55 -15.08 4.78
CA PRO A 24 -17.36 -15.57 3.68
C PRO A 24 -18.50 -14.61 3.32
N GLY A 25 -18.58 -14.18 2.06
CA GLY A 25 -19.64 -13.30 1.56
C GLY A 25 -19.49 -11.81 1.89
N VAL A 26 -18.43 -11.38 2.58
CA VAL A 26 -18.21 -9.96 2.94
C VAL A 26 -16.82 -9.50 2.44
N PRO A 27 -16.75 -8.49 1.56
CA PRO A 27 -15.46 -7.85 1.23
C PRO A 27 -14.88 -7.17 2.46
N ASN A 28 -13.55 -7.17 2.62
CA ASN A 28 -12.90 -6.45 3.73
C ASN A 28 -12.89 -4.93 3.50
N THR A 29 -12.47 -4.17 4.51
CA THR A 29 -12.44 -2.68 4.50
C THR A 29 -11.62 -2.09 3.34
N PHE A 30 -10.70 -2.86 2.75
CA PHE A 30 -9.85 -2.45 1.62
C PHE A 30 -10.33 -3.00 0.26
N GLY A 31 -11.51 -3.64 0.19
CA GLY A 31 -12.13 -4.10 -1.05
C GLY A 31 -11.56 -5.41 -1.61
N PHE A 32 -10.81 -6.19 -0.83
CA PHE A 32 -10.42 -7.54 -1.26
C PHE A 32 -11.63 -8.46 -1.34
N ALA A 33 -11.71 -9.22 -2.42
CA ALA A 33 -12.68 -10.32 -2.53
C ALA A 33 -12.38 -11.38 -1.45
N PRO A 34 -13.43 -11.99 -0.86
CA PRO A 34 -13.24 -12.99 0.18
C PRO A 34 -12.44 -14.17 -0.38
N SER A 35 -11.31 -14.45 0.27
CA SER A 35 -10.43 -15.56 -0.07
C SER A 35 -10.47 -16.62 1.02
N GLU A 36 -10.83 -17.86 0.66
CA GLU A 36 -10.93 -18.98 1.59
C GLU A 36 -9.61 -19.27 2.31
N THR A 37 -8.49 -19.07 1.61
CA THR A 37 -7.14 -19.23 2.18
C THR A 37 -6.84 -18.21 3.26
N ASN A 38 -7.62 -17.14 3.36
CA ASN A 38 -7.53 -16.11 4.39
C ASN A 38 -8.77 -16.09 5.30
N PHE A 39 -9.52 -17.19 5.45
CA PHE A 39 -10.56 -17.28 6.49
C PHE A 39 -9.97 -17.45 7.90
N ILE A 40 -10.74 -16.98 8.88
CA ILE A 40 -10.43 -17.03 10.31
C ILE A 40 -10.31 -18.49 10.77
N LYS A 41 -9.20 -18.79 11.46
CA LYS A 41 -8.99 -20.06 12.18
C LYS A 41 -8.22 -19.77 13.48
N PRO A 42 -8.48 -20.51 14.57
CA PRO A 42 -7.72 -20.36 15.82
C PRO A 42 -6.21 -20.48 15.58
N GLY A 43 -5.44 -19.53 16.13
CA GLY A 43 -3.97 -19.50 16.02
C GLY A 43 -3.41 -19.10 14.65
N LYS A 44 -4.25 -18.92 13.63
CA LYS A 44 -3.83 -18.47 12.30
C LYS A 44 -3.52 -16.96 12.33
N ARG A 45 -2.59 -16.53 11.48
CA ARG A 45 -2.31 -15.10 11.25
C ARG A 45 -3.05 -14.61 10.00
N PRO A 46 -3.63 -13.41 10.02
CA PRO A 46 -4.27 -12.83 8.84
C PRO A 46 -3.23 -12.49 7.77
N MET A 47 -3.66 -12.45 6.51
CA MET A 47 -2.85 -11.91 5.42
C MET A 47 -2.54 -10.43 5.69
N SER A 48 -1.34 -9.96 5.31
CA SER A 48 -0.97 -8.57 5.41
C SER A 48 -0.38 -8.06 4.10
N SER A 49 -0.68 -6.81 3.75
CA SER A 49 -0.02 -6.10 2.65
C SER A 49 1.36 -5.55 3.03
N MET A 50 1.75 -5.63 4.31
CA MET A 50 3.06 -5.16 4.77
C MET A 50 4.21 -5.79 3.98
N SER A 51 5.03 -4.94 3.38
CA SER A 51 6.14 -5.35 2.51
C SER A 51 7.43 -4.60 2.86
N PRO A 52 7.93 -4.65 4.12
CA PRO A 52 9.20 -4.02 4.46
C PRO A 52 10.34 -4.69 3.68
N MET A 53 11.24 -3.90 3.11
CA MET A 53 12.31 -4.40 2.25
C MET A 53 13.65 -3.72 2.56
N VAL A 54 14.72 -4.51 2.52
CA VAL A 54 16.11 -4.03 2.50
C VAL A 54 16.75 -4.55 1.23
N ILE A 55 17.30 -3.64 0.44
CA ILE A 55 17.96 -3.91 -0.84
C ILE A 55 19.45 -3.66 -0.64
N TYR A 56 20.27 -4.62 -1.04
CA TYR A 56 21.73 -4.53 -0.96
C TYR A 56 22.35 -4.97 -2.28
N ASN A 57 23.53 -4.41 -2.58
CA ASN A 57 24.31 -4.78 -3.74
C ASN A 57 25.07 -6.08 -3.44
N LYS A 58 24.84 -7.11 -4.23
CA LYS A 58 25.43 -8.45 -4.02
C LYS A 58 26.94 -8.50 -4.25
N THR A 59 27.51 -7.54 -4.97
CA THR A 59 28.94 -7.53 -5.31
C THR A 59 29.79 -6.99 -4.17
N ASN A 60 29.33 -5.92 -3.51
CA ASN A 60 30.06 -5.26 -2.42
C ASN A 60 29.40 -5.42 -1.03
N ASN A 61 28.22 -6.07 -0.97
CA ASN A 61 27.41 -6.26 0.24
C ASN A 61 26.94 -4.97 0.92
N GLU A 62 26.94 -3.84 0.21
CA GLU A 62 26.47 -2.58 0.76
C GLU A 62 24.94 -2.47 0.65
N VAL A 63 24.31 -1.95 1.70
CA VAL A 63 22.89 -1.63 1.68
C VAL A 63 22.69 -0.43 0.75
N VAL A 64 21.80 -0.61 -0.22
CA VAL A 64 21.43 0.42 -1.21
C VAL A 64 20.19 1.19 -0.76
N MET A 65 19.24 0.50 -0.13
CA MET A 65 17.97 1.09 0.25
C MET A 65 17.30 0.24 1.34
N ALA A 66 16.81 0.88 2.40
CA ALA A 66 15.75 0.35 3.24
C ALA A 66 14.45 1.06 2.86
N VAL A 67 13.35 0.33 2.69
CA VAL A 67 12.07 0.90 2.27
C VAL A 67 10.89 0.17 2.89
N GLY A 68 9.85 0.93 3.24
CA GLY A 68 8.57 0.39 3.68
C GLY A 68 7.46 1.40 3.48
N ALA A 69 6.23 0.94 3.63
CA ALA A 69 5.04 1.74 3.39
C ALA A 69 3.92 1.44 4.42
N SER A 70 3.07 2.43 4.68
CA SER A 70 1.82 2.26 5.43
C SER A 70 0.62 2.79 4.64
N GLY A 71 -0.48 2.05 4.61
CA GLY A 71 -1.70 2.46 3.91
C GLY A 71 -2.54 1.29 3.39
N GLY A 72 -2.73 0.22 4.17
CA GLY A 72 -3.57 -0.91 3.74
C GLY A 72 -3.12 -1.59 2.44
N SER A 73 -4.06 -1.83 1.52
CA SER A 73 -3.79 -2.48 0.24
C SER A 73 -2.79 -1.73 -0.66
N PHE A 74 -2.64 -0.41 -0.46
CA PHE A 74 -1.71 0.43 -1.22
C PHE A 74 -0.23 0.16 -0.91
N ILE A 75 0.08 -0.52 0.20
CA ILE A 75 1.47 -0.73 0.68
C ILE A 75 2.34 -1.38 -0.41
N ILE A 76 1.84 -2.42 -1.07
CA ILE A 76 2.60 -3.21 -2.05
C ILE A 76 2.98 -2.33 -3.25
N SER A 77 2.00 -1.67 -3.87
CA SER A 77 2.24 -0.84 -5.06
C SER A 77 3.08 0.40 -4.75
N ALA A 78 2.91 1.00 -3.58
CA ALA A 78 3.68 2.17 -3.18
C ALA A 78 5.15 1.83 -2.90
N THR A 79 5.40 0.70 -2.24
CA THR A 79 6.76 0.19 -2.02
C THR A 79 7.43 -0.12 -3.36
N ALA A 80 6.73 -0.82 -4.26
CA ALA A 80 7.24 -1.15 -5.59
C ALA A 80 7.59 0.11 -6.40
N GLN A 81 6.73 1.13 -6.39
CA GLN A 81 6.98 2.40 -7.08
C GLN A 81 8.21 3.13 -6.54
N ALA A 82 8.39 3.18 -5.21
CA ALA A 82 9.56 3.81 -4.62
C ALA A 82 10.87 3.09 -5.02
N VAL A 83 10.86 1.76 -5.03
CA VAL A 83 12.00 0.94 -5.47
C VAL A 83 12.30 1.16 -6.96
N ILE A 84 11.27 1.08 -7.82
CA ILE A 84 11.40 1.29 -9.27
C ILE A 84 11.98 2.67 -9.57
N ARG A 85 11.45 3.72 -8.94
CA ARG A 85 11.89 5.09 -9.14
C ARG A 85 13.36 5.29 -8.74
N THR A 86 13.74 4.74 -7.60
CA THR A 86 15.10 4.88 -7.09
C THR A 86 16.09 4.10 -7.96
N ILE A 87 15.81 2.82 -8.24
CA ILE A 87 16.76 1.92 -8.90
C ILE A 87 16.75 2.06 -10.43
N LEU A 88 15.57 2.15 -11.05
CA LEU A 88 15.45 2.15 -12.51
C LEU A 88 15.43 3.56 -13.10
N PHE A 89 14.80 4.52 -12.42
CA PHE A 89 14.76 5.91 -12.90
C PHE A 89 15.87 6.79 -12.32
N ASN A 90 16.76 6.19 -11.51
CA ASN A 90 17.91 6.86 -10.90
C ASN A 90 17.51 8.13 -10.14
N GLN A 91 16.33 8.12 -9.53
CA GLN A 91 15.83 9.21 -8.70
C GLN A 91 16.45 9.12 -7.30
N THR A 92 16.63 10.26 -6.66
CA THR A 92 16.96 10.30 -5.23
C THR A 92 15.81 9.72 -4.41
N VAL A 93 16.11 9.25 -3.19
CA VAL A 93 15.09 8.75 -2.26
C VAL A 93 13.98 9.79 -2.03
N LYS A 94 14.34 11.08 -1.92
CA LYS A 94 13.36 12.15 -1.73
C LYS A 94 12.43 12.29 -2.92
N GLU A 95 12.98 12.31 -4.14
CA GLU A 95 12.17 12.36 -5.36
C GLU A 95 11.26 11.14 -5.48
N ALA A 96 11.76 9.94 -5.17
CA ALA A 96 10.97 8.71 -5.23
C ALA A 96 9.82 8.69 -4.21
N VAL A 97 10.04 9.23 -3.00
CA VAL A 97 9.03 9.32 -1.93
C VAL A 97 7.99 10.43 -2.21
N ASP A 98 8.41 11.54 -2.81
CA ASP A 98 7.52 12.67 -3.14
C ASP A 98 6.74 12.47 -4.44
N ALA A 99 7.17 11.55 -5.29
CA ALA A 99 6.54 11.35 -6.58
C ALA A 99 5.11 10.82 -6.43
N PRO A 100 4.20 11.25 -7.33
CA PRO A 100 2.83 10.79 -7.32
C PRO A 100 2.71 9.28 -7.59
N ARG A 101 1.73 8.66 -6.94
CA ARG A 101 1.47 7.22 -6.95
C ARG A 101 0.23 6.85 -7.75
N LEU A 102 0.27 5.63 -8.29
CA LEU A 102 -0.87 4.91 -8.86
C LEU A 102 -1.07 3.57 -8.16
N HIS A 103 -2.29 3.07 -8.13
CA HIS A 103 -2.63 1.79 -7.52
C HIS A 103 -3.76 1.10 -8.27
N ASN A 104 -3.59 -0.19 -8.49
CA ASN A 104 -4.64 -1.09 -8.96
C ASN A 104 -4.41 -2.44 -8.28
N GLN A 105 -5.47 -2.97 -7.67
CA GLN A 105 -5.46 -4.23 -6.92
C GLN A 105 -6.36 -5.28 -7.57
N TYR A 106 -6.57 -5.19 -8.88
CA TYR A 106 -7.50 -5.98 -9.68
C TYR A 106 -8.98 -5.73 -9.36
N LEU A 107 -9.39 -5.89 -8.10
CA LEU A 107 -10.74 -5.60 -7.61
C LEU A 107 -10.70 -4.54 -6.49
N PRO A 108 -11.51 -3.47 -6.55
CA PRO A 108 -12.41 -3.11 -7.66
C PRO A 108 -11.66 -2.84 -8.97
N HIS A 109 -12.33 -2.99 -10.12
CA HIS A 109 -11.76 -2.78 -11.47
C HIS A 109 -11.53 -1.29 -11.77
N VAL A 110 -10.70 -0.66 -10.96
CA VAL A 110 -10.41 0.76 -10.99
C VAL A 110 -8.92 0.98 -10.76
N THR A 111 -8.34 1.89 -11.53
CA THR A 111 -6.99 2.40 -11.27
C THR A 111 -7.10 3.73 -10.55
N GLN A 112 -6.59 3.76 -9.33
CA GLN A 112 -6.57 4.96 -8.50
C GLN A 112 -5.24 5.68 -8.67
N TYR A 113 -5.27 7.02 -8.73
CA TYR A 113 -4.06 7.84 -8.87
C TYR A 113 -4.11 9.13 -8.03
N GLU A 114 -2.94 9.58 -7.55
CA GLU A 114 -2.80 10.83 -6.77
C GLU A 114 -3.04 12.07 -7.64
N ARG A 115 -3.69 13.11 -7.09
CA ARG A 115 -4.07 14.33 -7.83
C ARG A 115 -2.89 15.04 -8.52
N GLN A 116 -1.69 14.92 -7.96
CA GLN A 116 -0.47 15.54 -8.48
C GLN A 116 0.06 14.83 -9.74
N MET A 117 -0.56 13.71 -10.13
CA MET A 117 -0.14 12.94 -11.29
C MET A 117 -0.30 13.79 -12.58
N PRO A 118 0.71 13.80 -13.48
CA PRO A 118 0.69 14.64 -14.67
C PRO A 118 -0.55 14.40 -15.55
N LYS A 119 -1.20 15.52 -15.95
CA LYS A 119 -2.44 15.52 -16.75
C LYS A 119 -2.30 14.90 -18.14
N VAL A 120 -1.09 14.58 -18.59
CA VAL A 120 -0.90 13.78 -19.81
C VAL A 120 -1.61 12.45 -19.69
N LEU A 121 -1.79 11.90 -18.48
CA LEU A 121 -2.54 10.67 -18.24
C LEU A 121 -4.07 10.83 -18.27
N LYS A 122 -4.62 12.02 -18.55
CA LYS A 122 -6.07 12.24 -18.68
C LYS A 122 -6.72 11.52 -19.86
N PHE A 123 -5.96 11.04 -20.85
CA PHE A 123 -6.49 10.11 -21.86
C PHE A 123 -6.91 8.77 -21.24
N LEU A 124 -6.48 8.49 -20.01
CA LEU A 124 -6.92 7.35 -19.23
C LEU A 124 -8.27 7.59 -18.53
N ASP A 125 -8.76 8.83 -18.41
CA ASP A 125 -10.13 9.09 -17.91
C ASP A 125 -11.23 8.65 -18.92
N ASP A 126 -10.85 7.95 -20.00
CA ASP A 126 -11.76 7.29 -20.94
C ASP A 126 -12.49 6.12 -20.24
N PRO A 127 -13.81 6.23 -20.00
CA PRO A 127 -14.58 5.22 -19.29
C PRO A 127 -14.61 3.85 -20.00
N GLU A 128 -14.20 3.76 -21.26
CA GLU A 128 -14.13 2.50 -22.00
C GLU A 128 -12.81 1.71 -21.76
N ARG A 129 -11.79 2.28 -21.12
CA ARG A 129 -10.41 1.71 -21.08
C ARG A 129 -9.88 1.27 -19.70
N GLN A 130 -10.76 0.78 -18.82
CA GLN A 130 -10.57 0.58 -17.36
C GLN A 130 -10.89 1.89 -16.62
N GLY A 131 -11.78 1.85 -15.63
CA GLY A 131 -12.18 3.06 -14.91
C GLY A 131 -10.98 3.66 -14.17
N TYR A 132 -10.54 4.85 -14.54
CA TYR A 132 -9.57 5.62 -13.77
C TYR A 132 -10.32 6.52 -12.80
N GLN A 133 -9.89 6.53 -11.53
CA GLN A 133 -10.55 7.29 -10.49
C GLN A 133 -9.53 8.14 -9.73
N ASP A 134 -9.66 9.46 -9.84
CA ASP A 134 -9.08 10.38 -8.86
C ASP A 134 -9.77 10.12 -7.53
N THR A 135 -9.01 9.77 -6.49
CA THR A 135 -9.58 9.53 -5.16
C THR A 135 -9.90 10.83 -4.41
N GLY A 136 -9.57 11.99 -4.99
CA GLY A 136 -9.94 13.30 -4.45
C GLY A 136 -9.14 13.74 -3.22
N GLN A 137 -8.18 12.95 -2.75
CA GLN A 137 -7.41 13.23 -1.53
C GLN A 137 -6.19 14.12 -1.81
N GLN A 138 -5.97 15.13 -0.94
CA GLN A 138 -4.79 16.00 -0.95
C GLN A 138 -3.65 15.35 -0.13
N GLY A 139 -2.50 15.06 -0.76
CA GLY A 139 -1.29 14.53 -0.11
C GLY A 139 -0.94 13.08 -0.49
N ASN A 140 0.17 12.57 0.06
CA ASN A 140 0.61 11.19 -0.17
C ASN A 140 -0.33 10.20 0.54
N TRP A 141 -0.90 9.24 -0.19
CA TRP A 141 -1.84 8.25 0.37
C TRP A 141 -1.15 7.17 1.21
N VAL A 142 0.13 7.01 0.95
CA VAL A 142 0.98 6.04 1.61
C VAL A 142 2.20 6.76 2.13
N TRP A 143 2.46 6.61 3.41
CA TRP A 143 3.74 7.01 3.99
C TRP A 143 4.77 6.00 3.56
N VAL A 144 5.61 6.37 2.60
CA VAL A 144 6.80 5.62 2.27
C VAL A 144 7.93 6.20 3.09
N THR A 145 8.57 5.35 3.88
CA THR A 145 9.84 5.69 4.53
C THR A 145 10.94 4.96 3.79
N SER A 146 12.00 5.68 3.45
CA SER A 146 13.19 5.06 2.92
C SER A 146 14.44 5.76 3.41
N ILE A 147 15.49 4.96 3.63
CA ILE A 147 16.84 5.40 3.99
C ILE A 147 17.76 4.79 2.94
N GLY A 148 18.58 5.63 2.31
CA GLY A 148 19.54 5.30 1.28
C GLY A 148 20.57 6.42 1.15
#